data_AF-A0ABD3LSL5-F1
#
_entry.id   AF-A0ABD3LSL5-F1
#
_cell.length_a   1.000
_cell.length_b   1.000
_cell.length_c   1.000
_cell.angle_alpha   90.00
_cell.angle_beta   90.00
_cell.angle_gamma   90.00
#
_symmetry.space_group_name_H-M   'P 1'
#
loop_
_entity.id
_entity.type
_entity.pdbx_description
1 polymer ?
#
loop_
_entity_poly.entity_id
_entity_poly.type
_entity_poly.pdbx_seq_one_letter_code
_entity_poly.pdbx_strand_id
1 'polypeptide(L)'
;MIRAMARRVQELLVLVVLAIFPKATFGRLSCHSKPSDVPPAVEGSNGYCLSWRLAVEADNMRGWPTVPPECQRHVESYMTGGQYDRDLNLIVEQVTAYADSIALSDDGMDAWILDIDETCISNMFYYKRKRYGCDPYDAAGFKAWAVRGECPAIQAVRGLFRKLVDGGFRVILLTGRDQETLEAATVNNLLNQGFDGYERLIMRTQAHKGLSAETYKSDIRRQLEEEGYRIWGNVGDQWSDLQGQSVGKRTFKIPNPMYFVP
;
A
#
# COMPACT_ATOMS: atom_id res chain seq x y z
N MET A 1 -61.52 -4.38 -36.81
CA MET A 1 -61.69 -3.01 -36.27
C MET A 1 -61.41 -2.86 -34.78
N ILE A 2 -61.63 -3.87 -33.92
CA ILE A 2 -61.42 -3.76 -32.46
C ILE A 2 -59.92 -3.72 -32.07
N ARG A 3 -59.04 -4.40 -32.80
CA ARG A 3 -57.57 -4.38 -32.55
C ARG A 3 -56.87 -3.05 -32.82
N ALA A 4 -57.45 -2.16 -33.64
CA ALA A 4 -56.87 -0.85 -33.95
C ALA A 4 -57.18 0.21 -32.89
N MET A 5 -58.33 0.09 -32.20
CA MET A 5 -58.69 1.00 -31.10
C MET A 5 -57.90 0.71 -29.82
N ALA A 6 -57.60 -0.56 -29.54
CA ALA A 6 -56.80 -0.94 -28.37
C ALA A 6 -55.37 -0.37 -28.41
N ARG A 7 -54.76 -0.29 -29.61
CA ARG A 7 -53.41 0.25 -29.80
C ARG A 7 -53.34 1.76 -29.56
N ARG A 8 -54.37 2.50 -29.99
CA ARG A 8 -54.47 3.96 -29.76
C ARG A 8 -54.71 4.33 -28.29
N VAL A 9 -55.45 3.51 -27.55
CA VAL A 9 -55.66 3.71 -26.10
C VAL A 9 -54.37 3.45 -25.32
N GLN A 10 -53.58 2.46 -25.73
CA GLN A 10 -52.30 2.14 -25.10
C GLN A 10 -51.22 3.20 -25.39
N GLU A 11 -51.19 3.76 -26.61
CA GLU A 11 -50.29 4.88 -26.95
C GLU A 11 -50.66 6.18 -26.23
N LEU A 12 -51.96 6.48 -26.03
CA LEU A 12 -52.39 7.63 -25.23
C LEU A 12 -52.02 7.47 -23.74
N LEU A 13 -52.11 6.25 -23.19
CA LEU A 13 -51.77 6.01 -21.80
C LEU A 13 -50.26 6.21 -21.53
N VAL A 14 -49.40 5.82 -22.47
CA VAL A 14 -47.94 6.02 -22.36
C VAL A 14 -47.57 7.51 -22.44
N LEU A 15 -48.26 8.29 -23.26
CA LEU A 15 -48.04 9.74 -23.36
C LEU A 15 -48.53 10.52 -22.12
N VAL A 16 -49.58 10.06 -21.46
CA VAL A 16 -50.06 10.69 -20.21
C VAL A 16 -49.17 10.34 -19.02
N VAL A 17 -48.59 9.14 -18.95
CA VAL A 17 -47.66 8.75 -17.87
C VAL A 17 -46.31 9.48 -17.98
N LEU A 18 -45.87 9.87 -19.17
CA LEU A 18 -44.65 10.68 -19.37
C LEU A 18 -44.82 12.17 -19.05
N ALA A 19 -46.05 12.66 -18.86
CA ALA A 19 -46.34 14.08 -18.59
C ALA A 19 -46.51 14.41 -17.09
N ILE A 20 -46.41 13.42 -16.19
CA ILE A 20 -46.64 13.59 -14.73
C ILE A 20 -45.33 13.51 -13.92
N PHE A 21 -44.16 13.50 -14.59
CA PHE A 21 -42.91 13.76 -13.87
C PHE A 21 -42.77 15.27 -13.65
N PRO A 22 -42.76 15.76 -12.40
CA PRO A 22 -42.43 17.16 -12.15
C PRO A 22 -41.02 17.39 -12.67
N LYS A 23 -40.85 18.43 -13.49
CA LYS A 23 -39.54 18.95 -13.87
C LYS A 23 -38.76 19.22 -12.58
N ALA A 24 -37.87 18.31 -12.23
CA ALA A 24 -36.85 18.57 -11.23
C ALA A 24 -35.95 19.66 -11.82
N THR A 25 -36.26 20.92 -11.50
CA THR A 25 -35.31 22.00 -11.62
C THR A 25 -34.08 21.58 -10.84
N PHE A 26 -32.99 21.31 -11.56
CA PHE A 26 -31.64 21.27 -11.01
C PHE A 26 -31.33 22.68 -10.49
N GLY A 27 -31.85 23.01 -9.31
CA GLY A 27 -31.34 24.11 -8.53
C GLY A 27 -29.88 23.79 -8.25
N ARG A 28 -28.97 24.67 -8.66
CA ARG A 28 -27.61 24.67 -8.14
C ARG A 28 -27.73 24.62 -6.62
N LEU A 29 -27.36 23.49 -5.99
CA LEU A 29 -27.02 23.50 -4.58
C LEU A 29 -25.79 24.38 -4.47
N SER A 30 -26.02 25.66 -4.21
CA SER A 30 -25.01 26.55 -3.67
C SER A 30 -24.75 26.04 -2.26
N CYS A 31 -23.66 25.29 -2.07
CA CYS A 31 -23.14 24.92 -0.77
C CYS A 31 -22.62 26.19 -0.07
N HIS A 32 -23.51 27.08 0.36
CA HIS A 32 -23.17 28.12 1.32
C HIS A 32 -23.32 27.50 2.71
N SER A 33 -22.28 26.79 3.14
CA SER A 33 -22.05 26.56 4.56
C SER A 33 -21.89 27.92 5.22
N LYS A 34 -22.80 28.26 6.15
CA LYS A 34 -22.58 29.38 7.07
C LYS A 34 -21.24 29.15 7.78
N PRO A 35 -20.39 30.18 7.97
CA PRO A 35 -19.25 30.05 8.86
C PRO A 35 -19.81 29.73 10.24
N SER A 36 -19.43 28.59 10.79
CA SER A 36 -19.69 28.28 12.19
C SER A 36 -18.76 29.17 13.02
N ASP A 37 -19.32 29.95 13.94
CA ASP A 37 -18.56 30.74 14.93
C ASP A 37 -17.92 29.81 15.97
N VAL A 38 -17.02 28.95 15.50
CA VAL A 38 -16.10 28.19 16.35
C VAL A 38 -14.86 29.08 16.50
N PRO A 39 -14.39 29.38 17.72
CA PRO A 39 -13.13 30.08 17.90
C PRO A 39 -12.05 29.30 17.15
N PRO A 40 -11.11 29.95 16.45
CA PRO A 40 -10.11 29.24 15.67
C PRO A 40 -9.34 28.35 16.65
N ALA A 41 -9.67 27.05 16.62
CA ALA A 41 -8.75 26.04 17.05
C ALA A 41 -7.48 26.26 16.23
N VAL A 42 -6.34 25.83 16.74
CA VAL A 42 -5.04 25.90 16.07
C VAL A 42 -5.09 25.00 14.81
N GLU A 43 -5.83 25.42 13.78
CA GLU A 43 -6.17 24.68 12.56
C GLU A 43 -4.98 24.61 11.61
N GLY A 44 -3.95 25.42 11.85
CA GLY A 44 -2.76 25.51 10.99
C GLY A 44 -1.82 24.32 11.04
N SER A 45 -1.80 23.52 12.13
CA SER A 45 -0.82 22.42 12.28
C SER A 45 -1.35 21.06 11.82
N ASN A 46 -2.63 20.74 12.05
CA ASN A 46 -3.17 19.41 11.71
C ASN A 46 -3.51 19.29 10.21
N GLY A 47 -4.03 20.35 9.60
CA GLY A 47 -4.42 20.36 8.18
C GLY A 47 -3.23 20.21 7.23
N TYR A 48 -2.11 20.87 7.54
CA TYR A 48 -0.87 20.72 6.77
C TYR A 48 -0.37 19.28 6.82
N CYS A 49 -0.29 18.66 8.01
CA CYS A 49 0.27 17.32 8.14
C CYS A 49 -0.58 16.23 7.48
N LEU A 50 -1.90 16.39 7.48
CA LEU A 50 -2.81 15.56 6.67
C LEU A 50 -2.49 15.68 5.18
N SER A 51 -2.32 16.91 4.69
CA SER A 51 -2.03 17.20 3.28
C SER A 51 -0.64 16.72 2.87
N TRP A 52 0.34 16.88 3.76
CA TRP A 52 1.70 16.37 3.61
C TRP A 52 1.71 14.85 3.51
N ARG A 53 1.02 14.14 4.42
CA ARG A 53 0.90 12.67 4.37
C ARG A 53 0.30 12.21 3.04
N LEU A 54 -0.79 12.85 2.60
CA LEU A 54 -1.39 12.55 1.30
C LEU A 54 -0.38 12.77 0.16
N ALA A 55 0.36 13.87 0.18
CA ALA A 55 1.32 14.20 -0.87
C ALA A 55 2.49 13.21 -0.94
N VAL A 56 3.00 12.71 0.20
CA VAL A 56 4.06 11.67 0.21
C VAL A 56 3.52 10.32 -0.24
N GLU A 57 2.33 9.91 0.22
CA GLU A 57 1.73 8.63 -0.17
C GLU A 57 1.35 8.60 -1.66
N ALA A 58 0.94 9.74 -2.21
CA ALA A 58 0.62 9.89 -3.63
C ALA A 58 1.84 10.19 -4.52
N ASP A 59 3.06 10.09 -3.98
CA ASP A 59 4.33 10.32 -4.71
C ASP A 59 4.53 11.75 -5.26
N ASN A 60 3.73 12.72 -4.80
CA ASN A 60 3.83 14.12 -5.21
C ASN A 60 4.95 14.86 -4.48
N MET A 61 5.32 14.38 -3.28
CA MET A 61 6.43 14.91 -2.48
C MET A 61 7.50 13.84 -2.32
N ARG A 62 8.59 13.97 -3.10
CA ARG A 62 9.70 13.01 -3.17
C ARG A 62 10.95 13.55 -2.47
N GLY A 63 11.84 12.64 -2.06
CA GLY A 63 13.17 12.99 -1.55
C GLY A 63 13.15 13.79 -0.25
N TRP A 64 12.09 13.65 0.55
CA TRP A 64 12.01 14.32 1.83
C TRP A 64 12.94 13.63 2.84
N PRO A 65 13.80 14.38 3.55
CA PRO A 65 14.87 13.77 4.37
C PRO A 65 14.38 13.27 5.73
N THR A 66 13.34 13.89 6.28
CA THR A 66 12.70 13.56 7.56
C THR A 66 11.24 14.01 7.53
N VAL A 67 10.42 13.44 8.40
CA VAL A 67 9.07 13.94 8.67
C VAL A 67 9.19 15.38 9.20
N PRO A 68 8.43 16.36 8.67
CA PRO A 68 8.42 17.73 9.20
C PRO A 68 8.20 17.71 10.72
N PRO A 69 9.03 18.39 11.53
CA PRO A 69 8.93 18.33 12.99
C PRO A 69 7.54 18.68 13.55
N GLU A 70 6.82 19.59 12.90
CA GLU A 70 5.43 19.97 13.21
C GLU A 70 4.43 18.82 12.99
N CYS A 71 4.78 17.83 12.16
CA CYS A 71 3.97 16.66 11.84
C CYS A 71 4.26 15.43 12.67
N GLN A 72 5.21 15.49 13.62
CA GLN A 72 5.52 14.36 14.50
C GLN A 72 4.27 13.74 15.15
N ARG A 73 3.44 14.57 15.80
CA ARG A 73 2.23 14.09 16.49
C ARG A 73 1.20 13.52 15.52
N HIS A 74 1.13 14.07 14.30
CA HIS A 74 0.26 13.57 13.26
C HIS A 74 0.65 12.15 12.86
N VAL A 75 1.94 11.93 12.55
CA VAL A 75 2.47 10.61 12.17
C VAL A 75 2.32 9.62 13.32
N GLU A 76 2.66 10.00 14.55
CA GLU A 76 2.42 9.17 15.74
C GLU A 76 0.95 8.75 15.87
N SER A 77 0.03 9.71 15.78
CA SER A 77 -1.41 9.45 15.90
C SER A 77 -1.94 8.58 14.76
N TYR A 78 -1.41 8.77 13.55
CA TYR A 78 -1.78 7.95 12.39
C TYR A 78 -1.35 6.49 12.59
N MET A 79 -0.09 6.28 12.95
CA MET A 79 0.52 4.95 13.08
C MET A 79 0.02 4.17 14.29
N THR A 80 -0.44 4.85 15.36
CA THR A 80 -0.85 4.20 16.62
C THR A 80 -2.34 4.34 16.93
N GLY A 81 -3.05 5.26 16.26
CA GLY A 81 -4.46 5.56 16.51
C GLY A 81 -5.46 4.78 15.65
N GLY A 82 -4.99 3.75 14.92
CA GLY A 82 -5.81 2.82 14.16
C GLY A 82 -6.22 3.27 12.75
N GLN A 83 -5.94 4.53 12.35
CA GLN A 83 -6.18 4.93 10.96
C GLN A 83 -5.24 4.21 9.99
N TYR A 84 -3.96 3.99 10.37
CA TYR A 84 -3.03 3.15 9.62
C TYR A 84 -3.61 1.77 9.33
N ASP A 85 -4.15 1.08 10.34
CA ASP A 85 -4.75 -0.25 10.16
C ASP A 85 -5.97 -0.22 9.24
N ARG A 86 -6.81 0.83 9.30
CA ARG A 86 -7.97 0.98 8.41
C ARG A 86 -7.53 1.15 6.95
N ASP A 87 -6.58 2.03 6.70
CA ASP A 87 -6.04 2.27 5.36
C ASP A 87 -5.39 0.99 4.82
N LEU A 88 -4.57 0.32 5.63
CA LEU A 88 -3.89 -0.92 5.27
C LEU A 88 -4.89 -2.06 4.98
N ASN A 89 -5.89 -2.27 5.84
CA ASN A 89 -6.89 -3.33 5.64
C ASN A 89 -7.67 -3.11 4.33
N LEU A 90 -8.08 -1.87 4.04
CA LEU A 90 -8.76 -1.55 2.79
C LEU A 90 -7.90 -1.90 1.57
N ILE A 91 -6.59 -1.60 1.62
CA ILE A 91 -5.66 -1.94 0.53
C ILE A 91 -5.49 -3.45 0.42
N VAL A 92 -5.29 -4.16 1.55
CA VAL A 92 -5.15 -5.62 1.56
C VAL A 92 -6.42 -6.32 1.04
N GLU A 93 -7.61 -5.78 1.28
CA GLU A 93 -8.86 -6.26 0.67
C GLU A 93 -8.83 -6.13 -0.86
N GLN A 94 -8.31 -5.02 -1.40
CA GLN A 94 -8.14 -4.85 -2.85
C GLN A 94 -7.10 -5.83 -3.44
N VAL A 95 -6.02 -6.09 -2.71
CA VAL A 95 -5.01 -7.09 -3.10
C VAL A 95 -5.63 -8.48 -3.15
N THR A 96 -6.34 -8.84 -2.08
CA THR A 96 -7.03 -10.12 -1.90
C THR A 96 -8.05 -10.36 -3.01
N ALA A 97 -8.90 -9.38 -3.31
CA ALA A 97 -9.90 -9.49 -4.37
C ALA A 97 -9.26 -9.66 -5.75
N TYR A 98 -8.12 -9.00 -6.00
CA TYR A 98 -7.38 -9.18 -7.25
C TYR A 98 -6.73 -10.56 -7.33
N ALA A 99 -6.11 -11.04 -6.24
CA ALA A 99 -5.56 -12.39 -6.16
C ALA A 99 -6.63 -13.47 -6.46
N ASP A 100 -7.84 -13.31 -5.91
CA ASP A 100 -8.97 -14.23 -6.12
C ASP A 100 -9.50 -14.24 -7.57
N SER A 101 -9.19 -13.20 -8.36
CA SER A 101 -9.60 -13.12 -9.76
C SER A 101 -8.65 -13.82 -10.73
N ILE A 102 -7.49 -14.28 -10.26
CA ILE A 102 -6.43 -14.86 -11.09
C ILE A 102 -6.62 -16.38 -11.16
N ALA A 103 -6.64 -16.91 -12.38
CA ALA A 103 -6.51 -18.34 -12.64
C ALA A 103 -5.02 -18.69 -12.76
N LEU A 104 -4.53 -19.57 -11.88
CA LEU A 104 -3.15 -20.04 -11.91
C LEU A 104 -2.89 -20.99 -13.08
N SER A 105 -1.66 -20.98 -13.57
CA SER A 105 -1.10 -22.02 -14.43
C SER A 105 -0.55 -23.17 -13.60
N ASP A 106 -0.51 -24.37 -14.18
CA ASP A 106 0.01 -25.57 -13.52
C ASP A 106 1.55 -25.68 -13.57
N ASP A 107 2.24 -24.72 -14.19
CA ASP A 107 3.71 -24.72 -14.30
C ASP A 107 4.44 -24.19 -13.04
N GLY A 108 3.69 -23.70 -12.06
CA GLY A 108 4.23 -23.21 -10.79
C GLY A 108 4.96 -21.87 -10.88
N MET A 109 4.78 -21.10 -11.95
CA MET A 109 5.50 -19.84 -12.20
C MET A 109 4.69 -18.57 -11.87
N ASP A 110 3.49 -18.68 -11.31
CA ASP A 110 2.68 -17.52 -10.91
C ASP A 110 3.14 -16.96 -9.57
N ALA A 111 3.70 -15.74 -9.59
CA ALA A 111 4.38 -15.17 -8.44
C ALA A 111 3.77 -13.86 -7.93
N TRP A 112 4.01 -13.61 -6.65
CA TRP A 112 3.78 -12.34 -5.96
C TRP A 112 5.07 -11.86 -5.33
N ILE A 113 5.29 -10.55 -5.34
CA ILE A 113 6.43 -9.92 -4.69
C ILE A 113 5.94 -9.12 -3.49
N LEU A 114 6.59 -9.32 -2.35
CA LEU A 114 6.37 -8.52 -1.15
C LEU A 114 7.70 -7.91 -0.70
N ASP A 115 7.71 -6.62 -0.41
CA ASP A 115 8.77 -6.03 0.43
C ASP A 115 8.67 -6.53 1.89
N ILE A 116 9.69 -6.26 2.72
CA ILE A 116 9.78 -6.70 4.10
C ILE A 116 9.57 -5.57 5.11
N ASP A 117 10.35 -4.49 5.04
CA ASP A 117 10.41 -3.49 6.10
C ASP A 117 9.26 -2.49 5.95
N GLU A 118 8.40 -2.36 6.97
CA GLU A 118 7.11 -1.65 6.88
C GLU A 118 6.11 -2.28 5.89
N THR A 119 6.42 -3.47 5.37
CA THR A 119 5.51 -4.29 4.55
C THR A 119 5.12 -5.60 5.24
N CYS A 120 6.04 -6.55 5.38
CA CYS A 120 5.77 -7.79 6.12
C CYS A 120 5.90 -7.58 7.64
N ILE A 121 6.94 -6.88 8.06
CA ILE A 121 7.28 -6.65 9.48
C ILE A 121 7.45 -5.16 9.75
N SER A 122 7.12 -4.71 10.95
CA SER A 122 7.19 -3.29 11.30
C SER A 122 8.40 -2.95 12.17
N ASN A 123 9.11 -1.89 11.78
CA ASN A 123 10.14 -1.22 12.55
C ASN A 123 9.58 -0.05 13.39
N MET A 124 8.27 0.00 13.64
CA MET A 124 7.61 1.06 14.44
C MET A 124 8.31 1.33 15.77
N PHE A 125 8.77 0.29 16.47
CA PHE A 125 9.46 0.46 17.76
C PHE A 125 10.83 1.13 17.64
N TYR A 126 11.51 0.97 16.51
CA TYR A 126 12.70 1.74 16.18
C TYR A 126 12.34 3.20 15.89
N TYR A 127 11.37 3.43 15.00
CA TYR A 127 10.98 4.77 14.60
C TYR A 127 10.33 5.59 15.72
N LYS A 128 9.67 4.96 16.70
CA LYS A 128 9.22 5.65 17.93
C LYS A 128 10.37 6.35 18.67
N ARG A 129 11.57 5.76 18.67
CA ARG A 129 12.78 6.36 19.27
C ARG A 129 13.43 7.42 18.38
N LYS A 130 13.07 7.44 17.09
CA LYS A 130 13.47 8.44 16.08
C LYS A 130 12.36 9.45 15.81
N ARG A 131 11.49 9.68 16.82
CA ARG A 131 10.34 10.59 16.76
C ARG A 131 9.48 10.37 15.51
N TYR A 132 9.20 9.11 15.19
CA TYR A 132 8.42 8.67 14.04
C TYR A 132 8.93 9.19 12.68
N GLY A 133 10.25 9.38 12.54
CA GLY A 133 10.88 9.82 11.30
C GLY A 133 11.30 11.29 11.27
N CYS A 134 11.08 12.04 12.34
CA CYS A 134 11.59 13.42 12.44
C CYS A 134 13.10 13.49 12.66
N ASP A 135 13.72 12.42 13.15
CA ASP A 135 15.17 12.34 13.29
C ASP A 135 15.79 11.76 12.00
N PRO A 136 16.98 12.23 11.57
CA PRO A 136 17.66 11.69 10.39
C PRO A 136 17.93 10.19 10.47
N TYR A 137 17.95 9.53 9.30
CA TYR A 137 18.26 8.11 9.22
C TYR A 137 19.67 7.80 9.76
N ASP A 138 19.72 6.80 10.63
CA ASP A 138 20.93 6.34 11.32
C ASP A 138 21.17 4.88 10.93
N ALA A 139 22.03 4.68 9.93
CA ALA A 139 22.28 3.35 9.37
C ALA A 139 22.87 2.37 10.40
N ALA A 140 23.75 2.84 11.28
CA ALA A 140 24.35 2.00 12.32
C ALA A 140 23.31 1.64 13.39
N GLY A 141 22.49 2.60 13.81
CA GLY A 141 21.39 2.39 14.75
C GLY A 141 20.32 1.46 14.20
N PHE A 142 19.92 1.63 12.93
CA PHE A 142 18.96 0.73 12.28
C PHE A 142 19.52 -0.68 12.15
N LYS A 143 20.79 -0.81 11.74
CA LYS A 143 21.45 -2.12 11.70
C LYS A 143 21.39 -2.79 13.08
N ALA A 144 21.82 -2.10 14.13
CA ALA A 144 21.80 -2.61 15.51
C ALA A 144 20.39 -3.00 15.98
N TRP A 145 19.36 -2.31 15.52
CA TRP A 145 17.96 -2.70 15.72
C TRP A 145 17.60 -3.97 14.96
N ALA A 146 17.88 -4.02 13.65
CA ALA A 146 17.49 -5.11 12.77
C ALA A 146 18.13 -6.45 13.14
N VAL A 147 19.39 -6.47 13.65
CA VAL A 147 20.04 -7.71 14.09
C VAL A 147 19.32 -8.40 15.26
N ARG A 148 18.48 -7.67 16.00
CA ARG A 148 17.70 -8.27 17.10
C ARG A 148 16.64 -9.25 16.59
N GLY A 149 16.12 -9.05 15.38
CA GLY A 149 15.11 -9.94 14.80
C GLY A 149 13.79 -9.96 15.55
N GLU A 150 13.39 -8.83 16.14
CA GLU A 150 12.20 -8.70 17.01
C GLU A 150 11.08 -7.84 16.39
N CYS A 151 11.12 -7.58 15.08
CA CYS A 151 10.11 -6.75 14.42
C CYS A 151 8.77 -7.51 14.37
N PRO A 152 7.66 -6.96 14.89
CA PRO A 152 6.37 -7.63 14.82
C PRO A 152 5.83 -7.70 13.40
N ALA A 153 5.03 -8.71 13.09
CA ALA A 153 4.30 -8.81 11.83
C ALA A 153 3.29 -7.67 11.68
N ILE A 154 3.21 -7.13 10.47
CA ILE A 154 2.07 -6.32 10.04
C ILE A 154 0.92 -7.29 9.76
N GLN A 155 -0.08 -7.29 10.63
CA GLN A 155 -1.05 -8.40 10.73
C GLN A 155 -1.87 -8.60 9.45
N ALA A 156 -2.29 -7.51 8.81
CA ALA A 156 -3.04 -7.57 7.56
C ALA A 156 -2.21 -8.20 6.42
N VAL A 157 -0.94 -7.82 6.31
CA VAL A 157 -0.02 -8.36 5.30
C VAL A 157 0.35 -9.82 5.59
N ARG A 158 0.47 -10.22 6.86
CA ARG A 158 0.61 -11.64 7.22
C ARG A 158 -0.59 -12.48 6.79
N GLY A 159 -1.81 -11.95 6.95
CA GLY A 159 -3.03 -12.60 6.46
C GLY A 159 -3.02 -12.76 4.94
N LEU A 160 -2.66 -11.69 4.21
CA LEU A 160 -2.47 -11.71 2.77
C LEU A 160 -1.42 -12.75 2.34
N PHE A 161 -0.24 -12.74 2.97
CA PHE A 161 0.85 -13.67 2.68
C PHE A 161 0.38 -15.12 2.74
N ARG A 162 -0.28 -15.52 3.83
CA ARG A 162 -0.81 -16.88 3.99
C ARG A 162 -1.81 -17.21 2.90
N LYS A 163 -2.75 -16.30 2.61
CA LYS A 163 -3.73 -16.50 1.54
C LYS A 163 -3.05 -16.72 0.19
N LEU A 164 -1.99 -15.96 -0.12
CA LEU A 164 -1.26 -16.11 -1.38
C LEU A 164 -0.55 -17.47 -1.45
N VAL A 165 0.15 -17.86 -0.39
CA VAL A 165 0.84 -19.16 -0.30
C VAL A 165 -0.18 -20.32 -0.38
N ASP A 166 -1.22 -20.30 0.45
CA ASP A 166 -2.29 -21.31 0.47
C ASP A 166 -3.08 -21.36 -0.85
N GLY A 167 -3.13 -20.22 -1.55
CA GLY A 167 -3.72 -20.08 -2.88
C GLY A 167 -2.86 -20.65 -4.01
N GLY A 168 -1.64 -21.11 -3.73
CA GLY A 168 -0.73 -21.72 -4.70
C GLY A 168 0.20 -20.75 -5.42
N PHE A 169 0.21 -19.46 -5.05
CA PHE A 169 1.16 -18.50 -5.62
C PHE A 169 2.57 -18.71 -5.06
N ARG A 170 3.57 -18.41 -5.89
CA ARG A 170 4.97 -18.29 -5.47
C ARG A 170 5.21 -16.92 -4.87
N VAL A 171 5.21 -16.84 -3.54
CA VAL A 171 5.50 -15.57 -2.85
C VAL A 171 7.01 -15.39 -2.73
N ILE A 172 7.53 -14.32 -3.30
CA ILE A 172 8.94 -13.93 -3.27
C ILE A 172 9.08 -12.69 -2.39
N LEU A 173 9.93 -12.78 -1.37
CA LEU A 173 10.25 -11.67 -0.49
C LEU A 173 11.48 -10.94 -1.01
N LEU A 174 11.37 -9.65 -1.30
CA LEU A 174 12.43 -8.83 -1.90
C LEU A 174 12.74 -7.61 -1.03
N THR A 175 13.90 -7.59 -0.37
CA THR A 175 14.23 -6.56 0.63
C THR A 175 15.51 -5.79 0.32
N GLY A 176 15.54 -4.54 0.79
CA GLY A 176 16.75 -3.72 0.84
C GLY A 176 17.74 -4.13 1.95
N ARG A 177 17.40 -5.07 2.84
CA ARG A 177 18.33 -5.53 3.89
C ARG A 177 19.56 -6.18 3.29
N ASP A 178 20.70 -5.92 3.91
CA ASP A 178 21.99 -6.50 3.54
C ASP A 178 22.08 -7.97 3.94
N GLN A 179 22.38 -8.84 2.98
CA GLN A 179 22.43 -10.28 3.18
C GLN A 179 23.54 -10.66 4.16
N GLU A 180 24.77 -10.18 3.94
CA GLU A 180 25.94 -10.56 4.73
C GLU A 180 25.73 -10.31 6.23
N THR A 181 25.06 -9.22 6.57
CA THR A 181 24.98 -8.76 7.96
C THR A 181 23.61 -8.95 8.62
N LEU A 182 22.53 -9.19 7.86
CA LEU A 182 21.17 -9.27 8.40
C LEU A 182 20.40 -10.54 8.01
N GLU A 183 20.96 -11.46 7.21
CA GLU A 183 20.23 -12.64 6.72
C GLU A 183 19.66 -13.48 7.86
N ALA A 184 20.50 -13.95 8.80
CA ALA A 184 20.07 -14.80 9.89
C ALA A 184 18.99 -14.14 10.77
N ALA A 185 19.15 -12.85 11.10
CA ALA A 185 18.17 -12.11 11.88
C ALA A 185 16.84 -11.94 11.12
N THR A 186 16.90 -11.67 9.81
CA THR A 186 15.72 -11.47 8.97
C THR A 186 14.94 -12.76 8.79
N VAL A 187 15.61 -13.88 8.48
CA VAL A 187 15.00 -15.20 8.34
C VAL A 187 14.32 -15.62 9.65
N ASN A 188 15.03 -15.55 10.77
CA ASN A 188 14.47 -15.92 12.08
C ASN A 188 13.28 -15.02 12.46
N ASN A 189 13.36 -13.71 12.18
CA ASN A 189 12.26 -12.81 12.46
C ASN A 189 11.03 -13.16 11.61
N LEU A 190 11.18 -13.37 10.29
CA LEU A 190 10.07 -13.72 9.41
C LEU A 190 9.39 -15.02 9.85
N LEU A 191 10.17 -16.06 10.11
CA LEU A 191 9.66 -17.35 10.60
C LEU A 191 8.89 -17.18 11.91
N ASN A 192 9.47 -16.48 12.89
CA ASN A 192 8.80 -16.24 14.19
C ASN A 192 7.52 -15.41 14.06
N GLN A 193 7.41 -14.59 13.02
CA GLN A 193 6.23 -13.77 12.75
C GLN A 193 5.18 -14.49 11.89
N GLY A 194 5.47 -15.70 11.39
CA GLY A 194 4.56 -16.52 10.61
C GLY A 194 4.56 -16.21 9.11
N PHE A 195 5.71 -15.78 8.60
CA PHE A 195 6.02 -15.67 7.17
C PHE A 195 6.88 -16.86 6.72
N ASP A 196 6.36 -18.07 6.94
CA ASP A 196 6.94 -19.33 6.47
C ASP A 196 6.29 -19.80 5.15
N GLY A 197 7.03 -20.53 4.31
CA GLY A 197 6.49 -21.05 3.04
C GLY A 197 6.61 -20.10 1.84
N TYR A 198 7.36 -19.00 1.94
CA TYR A 198 7.74 -18.21 0.77
C TYR A 198 8.64 -19.05 -0.17
N GLU A 199 8.58 -18.76 -1.46
CA GLU A 199 9.38 -19.42 -2.51
C GLU A 199 10.85 -19.00 -2.40
N ARG A 200 11.12 -17.69 -2.32
CA ARG A 200 12.48 -17.13 -2.22
C ARG A 200 12.51 -15.91 -1.31
N LEU A 201 13.60 -15.77 -0.57
CA LEU A 201 14.02 -14.52 0.07
C LEU A 201 15.21 -13.97 -0.70
N ILE A 202 15.07 -12.77 -1.26
CA ILE A 202 16.12 -12.08 -2.00
C ILE A 202 16.51 -10.81 -1.25
N MET A 203 17.79 -10.77 -0.85
CA MET A 203 18.39 -9.70 -0.06
C MET A 203 19.45 -8.96 -0.88
N ARG A 204 19.85 -7.76 -0.43
CA ARG A 204 20.95 -7.03 -1.06
C ARG A 204 22.27 -7.73 -0.79
N THR A 205 23.09 -7.84 -1.82
CA THR A 205 24.43 -8.42 -1.73
C THR A 205 25.46 -7.33 -2.02
N GLN A 206 26.72 -7.65 -1.81
CA GLN A 206 27.82 -6.76 -2.12
C GLN A 206 27.84 -6.34 -3.61
N ALA A 207 27.35 -7.18 -4.53
CA ALA A 207 27.23 -6.84 -5.95
C ALA A 207 26.21 -5.71 -6.23
N HIS A 208 25.25 -5.52 -5.32
CA HIS A 208 24.20 -4.50 -5.43
C HIS A 208 24.58 -3.19 -4.70
N LYS A 209 25.80 -3.10 -4.15
CA LYS A 209 26.24 -1.94 -3.38
C LYS A 209 26.31 -0.69 -4.27
N GLY A 210 25.69 0.39 -3.81
CA GLY A 210 25.65 1.68 -4.54
C GLY A 210 24.47 1.84 -5.49
N LEU A 211 23.70 0.78 -5.77
CA LEU A 211 22.44 0.89 -6.52
C LEU A 211 21.33 1.46 -5.64
N SER A 212 20.49 2.33 -6.18
CA SER A 212 19.25 2.78 -5.51
C SER A 212 18.32 1.59 -5.23
N ALA A 213 17.33 1.77 -4.35
CA ALA A 213 16.32 0.74 -4.09
C ALA A 213 15.55 0.38 -5.35
N GLU A 214 15.14 1.39 -6.11
CA GLU A 214 14.43 1.21 -7.37
C GLU A 214 15.25 0.38 -8.37
N THR A 215 16.50 0.75 -8.65
CA THR A 215 17.33 0.05 -9.64
C THR A 215 17.58 -1.39 -9.23
N TYR A 216 18.00 -1.63 -7.98
CA TYR A 216 18.24 -2.97 -7.47
C TYR A 216 16.99 -3.85 -7.57
N LYS A 217 15.84 -3.37 -7.08
CA LYS A 217 14.61 -4.17 -7.08
C LYS A 217 14.09 -4.38 -8.50
N SER A 218 14.20 -3.37 -9.37
CA SER A 218 13.87 -3.49 -10.80
C SER A 218 14.68 -4.59 -11.48
N ASP A 219 15.99 -4.65 -11.23
CA ASP A 219 16.86 -5.69 -11.81
C ASP A 219 16.50 -7.08 -11.33
N ILE A 220 16.22 -7.25 -10.04
CA ILE A 220 15.80 -8.54 -9.49
C ILE A 220 14.46 -8.97 -10.10
N ARG A 221 13.47 -8.07 -10.21
CA ARG A 221 12.18 -8.42 -10.81
C ARG A 221 12.30 -8.82 -12.26
N ARG A 222 13.15 -8.13 -13.03
CA ARG A 222 13.45 -8.49 -14.42
C ARG A 222 14.07 -9.89 -14.50
N GLN A 223 15.04 -10.20 -13.63
CA GLN A 223 15.65 -11.54 -13.57
C GLN A 223 14.61 -12.62 -13.26
N LEU A 224 13.67 -12.36 -12.35
CA LEU A 224 12.58 -13.29 -12.06
C LEU A 224 11.67 -13.54 -13.28
N GLU A 225 11.33 -12.50 -14.04
CA GLU A 225 10.58 -12.67 -15.29
C GLU A 225 11.39 -13.46 -16.33
N GLU A 226 12.70 -13.23 -16.43
CA GLU A 226 13.62 -13.98 -17.31
C GLU A 226 13.77 -15.45 -16.89
N GLU A 227 13.68 -15.74 -15.59
CA GLU A 227 13.58 -17.10 -15.05
C GLU A 227 12.22 -17.77 -15.35
N GLY A 228 11.25 -17.00 -15.86
CA GLY A 228 9.94 -17.47 -16.31
C GLY A 228 8.78 -17.13 -15.37
N TYR A 229 9.02 -16.43 -14.26
CA TYR A 229 7.94 -16.06 -13.34
C TYR A 229 6.97 -15.06 -13.98
N ARG A 230 5.67 -15.30 -13.77
CA ARG A 230 4.60 -14.34 -14.05
C ARG A 230 4.28 -13.59 -12.75
N ILE A 231 4.84 -12.39 -12.61
CA ILE A 231 4.59 -11.55 -11.44
C ILE A 231 3.19 -10.92 -11.55
N TRP A 232 2.22 -11.48 -10.84
CA TRP A 232 0.84 -10.97 -10.84
C TRP A 232 0.69 -9.70 -10.04
N GLY A 233 1.37 -9.62 -8.91
CA GLY A 233 1.32 -8.44 -8.07
C GLY A 233 2.58 -8.20 -7.26
N ASN A 234 2.74 -6.95 -6.90
CA ASN A 234 3.88 -6.43 -6.14
C ASN A 234 3.37 -5.46 -5.06
N VAL A 235 3.72 -5.74 -3.81
CA VAL A 235 3.28 -4.97 -2.63
C VAL A 235 4.49 -4.42 -1.91
N GLY A 236 4.47 -3.14 -1.62
CA GLY A 236 5.53 -2.45 -0.89
C GLY A 236 5.06 -1.14 -0.29
N ASP A 237 5.77 -0.69 0.73
CA ASP A 237 5.50 0.56 1.44
C ASP A 237 6.23 1.75 0.83
N GLN A 238 7.13 1.53 -0.13
CA GLN A 238 7.83 2.59 -0.85
C GLN A 238 7.50 2.57 -2.35
N TRP A 239 7.53 3.74 -2.98
CA TRP A 239 7.40 3.82 -4.43
C TRP A 239 8.60 3.18 -5.15
N SER A 240 9.78 3.17 -4.53
CA SER A 240 10.96 2.43 -5.04
C SER A 240 10.72 0.92 -5.17
N ASP A 241 9.74 0.35 -4.47
CA ASP A 241 9.38 -1.07 -4.59
C ASP A 241 8.50 -1.34 -5.82
N LEU A 242 7.78 -0.31 -6.27
CA LEU A 242 6.65 -0.39 -7.20
C LEU A 242 6.88 0.39 -8.50
N GLN A 243 8.06 1.00 -8.65
CA GLN A 243 8.49 1.74 -9.85
C GLN A 243 9.69 1.04 -10.51
N GLY A 244 10.09 1.55 -11.68
CA GLY A 244 11.09 0.92 -12.55
C GLY A 244 10.46 -0.10 -13.50
N GLN A 245 11.23 -1.12 -13.87
CA GLN A 245 10.81 -2.17 -14.80
C GLN A 245 10.27 -3.39 -14.05
N SER A 246 9.54 -4.26 -14.77
CA SER A 246 9.09 -5.56 -14.27
C SER A 246 8.32 -5.46 -12.94
N VAL A 247 7.49 -4.44 -12.75
CA VAL A 247 6.75 -4.18 -11.50
C VAL A 247 5.61 -5.17 -11.24
N GLY A 248 5.39 -6.12 -12.16
CA GLY A 248 4.27 -7.05 -12.16
C GLY A 248 3.02 -6.49 -12.86
N LYS A 249 1.96 -7.32 -12.94
CA LYS A 249 0.69 -6.93 -13.60
C LYS A 249 -0.07 -5.85 -12.82
N ARG A 250 0.10 -5.78 -11.50
CA ARG A 250 -0.51 -4.75 -10.64
C ARG A 250 0.36 -4.45 -9.41
N THR A 251 0.48 -3.18 -9.07
CA THR A 251 1.20 -2.73 -7.87
C THR A 251 0.23 -2.28 -6.79
N PHE A 252 0.63 -2.44 -5.53
CA PHE A 252 -0.15 -2.03 -4.37
C PHE A 252 0.77 -1.34 -3.36
N LYS A 253 0.62 -0.01 -3.26
CA LYS A 253 1.31 0.83 -2.28
C LYS A 253 0.56 0.74 -0.95
N ILE A 254 1.24 0.28 0.10
CA ILE A 254 0.74 0.38 1.47
C ILE A 254 1.35 1.61 2.18
N PRO A 255 0.71 2.15 3.23
CA PRO A 255 1.15 3.41 3.81
C PRO A 255 2.47 3.29 4.56
N ASN A 256 3.34 4.28 4.41
CA ASN A 256 4.47 4.50 5.31
C ASN A 256 4.89 5.98 5.32
N PRO A 257 4.41 6.75 6.32
CA PRO A 257 4.79 8.15 6.47
C PRO A 257 6.05 8.36 7.33
N MET A 258 6.74 7.31 7.78
CA MET A 258 7.87 7.46 8.71
C MET A 258 9.22 7.69 8.02
N TYR A 259 9.38 7.22 6.78
CA TYR A 259 10.60 7.45 6.01
C TYR A 259 10.36 7.37 4.49
N PHE A 260 11.32 7.90 3.74
CA PHE A 260 11.38 7.81 2.29
C PHE A 260 12.62 7.03 1.85
N VAL A 261 12.45 6.14 0.88
CA VAL A 261 13.55 5.46 0.20
C VAL A 261 13.65 5.96 -1.25
N PRO A 262 14.78 6.56 -1.65
CA PRO A 262 15.00 7.03 -3.01
C PRO A 262 15.34 5.91 -4.02
#